data_AF-X1AP79-F1
#
_entry.id   AF-X1AP79-F1
#
_cell.length_a   1.000
_cell.length_b   1.000
_cell.length_c   1.000
_cell.angle_alpha   90.00
_cell.angle_beta   90.00
_cell.angle_gamma   90.00
#
_symmetry.space_group_name_H-M   'P 1'
#
loop_
_entity.id
_entity.type
_entity.pdbx_description
1 polymer ?
#
loop_
_entity_poly.entity_id
_entity_poly.type
_entity_poly.pdbx_seq_one_letter_code
_entity_poly.pdbx_strand_id
1 'polypeptide(L)'
;MVKRCNWADSNDLMKEYHDKEWGTPQHDDKMLYELLILEGMQAGLSWNTVLQKRDNFRKAFDNFDYNKIVRYKENKIENLMQNKGIIRNRLKIQS
;
A
#
# COMPACT_ATOMS: atom_id res chain seq x y z
N MET A 1 -19.48 4.29 -23.23
CA MET A 1 -18.19 4.38 -22.51
C MET A 1 -18.48 4.77 -21.08
N VAL A 2 -17.92 4.08 -20.09
CA VAL A 2 -18.05 4.49 -18.69
C VAL A 2 -17.18 5.73 -18.49
N LYS A 3 -17.77 6.83 -18.00
CA LYS A 3 -17.03 8.05 -17.68
C LYS A 3 -16.41 7.88 -16.29
N ARG A 4 -15.07 7.86 -16.19
CA ARG A 4 -14.33 7.74 -14.92
C ARG A 4 -13.82 9.10 -14.45
N CYS A 5 -13.33 9.15 -13.21
CA CYS A 5 -12.54 10.27 -12.73
C CYS A 5 -11.27 10.43 -13.58
N ASN A 6 -10.83 11.68 -13.80
CA ASN A 6 -9.70 12.01 -14.70
C ASN A 6 -8.39 11.27 -14.36
N TRP A 7 -8.18 10.90 -13.10
CA TRP A 7 -6.97 10.21 -12.63
C TRP A 7 -7.00 8.68 -12.87
N ALA A 8 -8.18 8.10 -13.07
CA ALA A 8 -8.37 6.65 -13.13
C ALA A 8 -7.86 6.03 -14.45
N ASP A 9 -7.92 6.77 -15.55
CA ASP A 9 -7.58 6.26 -16.89
C ASP A 9 -6.08 6.19 -17.19
N SER A 10 -5.21 6.40 -16.20
CA SER A 10 -3.76 6.41 -16.38
C SER A 10 -3.17 5.06 -16.81
N ASN A 11 -3.73 3.94 -16.33
CA ASN A 11 -3.43 2.58 -16.80
C ASN A 11 -4.52 1.60 -16.32
N ASP A 12 -4.46 0.34 -16.76
CA ASP A 12 -5.51 -0.65 -16.45
C ASP A 12 -5.59 -1.01 -14.96
N LEU A 13 -4.46 -1.02 -14.24
CA LEU A 13 -4.43 -1.25 -12.79
C LEU A 13 -5.16 -0.14 -12.03
N MET A 14 -4.94 1.12 -12.43
CA MET A 14 -5.62 2.28 -11.85
C MET A 14 -7.10 2.31 -12.18
N LYS A 15 -7.51 1.89 -13.39
CA LYS A 15 -8.92 1.73 -13.77
C LYS A 15 -9.60 0.67 -12.91
N GLU A 16 -8.97 -0.48 -12.75
CA GLU A 16 -9.52 -1.57 -11.94
C GLU A 16 -9.67 -1.16 -10.47
N TYR A 17 -8.65 -0.54 -9.90
CA TYR A 17 -8.71 -0.01 -8.54
C TYR A 17 -9.81 1.04 -8.37
N HIS A 18 -9.93 1.99 -9.32
CA HIS A 18 -11.00 2.99 -9.30
C HIS A 18 -12.38 2.34 -9.35
N ASP A 19 -12.58 1.37 -10.24
CA ASP A 19 -13.90 0.79 -10.50
C ASP A 19 -14.36 -0.19 -9.42
N LYS A 20 -13.43 -0.84 -8.72
CA LYS A 20 -13.75 -1.93 -7.77
C LYS A 20 -13.47 -1.62 -6.32
N GLU A 21 -12.56 -0.70 -6.02
CA GLU A 21 -12.08 -0.46 -4.65
C GLU A 21 -12.28 0.99 -4.21
N TRP A 22 -11.92 1.96 -5.05
CA TRP A 22 -11.91 3.36 -4.65
C TRP A 22 -13.33 3.90 -4.39
N GLY A 23 -13.51 4.52 -3.23
CA GLY A 23 -14.81 5.09 -2.82
C GLY A 23 -15.87 4.06 -2.44
N THR A 24 -15.54 2.77 -2.44
CA THR A 24 -16.45 1.72 -1.95
C THR A 24 -16.35 1.60 -0.42
N PRO A 25 -17.46 1.62 0.33
CA PRO A 25 -17.42 1.46 1.78
C PRO A 25 -16.70 0.18 2.21
N GLN A 26 -15.74 0.31 3.12
CA GLN A 26 -14.98 -0.79 3.69
C GLN A 26 -15.15 -0.78 5.21
N HIS A 27 -15.43 -1.96 5.79
CA HIS A 27 -15.68 -2.15 7.22
C HIS A 27 -14.77 -3.21 7.85
N ASP A 28 -13.93 -3.88 7.06
CA ASP A 28 -12.92 -4.81 7.56
C ASP A 28 -11.70 -4.03 8.08
N ASP A 29 -11.40 -4.19 9.38
CA ASP A 29 -10.31 -3.48 10.06
C ASP A 29 -8.93 -3.76 9.44
N LYS A 30 -8.68 -4.98 8.94
CA LYS A 30 -7.39 -5.34 8.33
C LYS A 30 -7.23 -4.64 6.99
N MET A 31 -8.29 -4.58 6.19
CA MET A 31 -8.28 -3.85 4.92
C MET A 31 -8.14 -2.35 5.14
N LEU A 32 -8.81 -1.79 6.15
CA LEU A 32 -8.67 -0.38 6.52
C LEU A 32 -7.24 -0.05 6.97
N TYR A 33 -6.64 -0.92 7.80
CA TYR A 33 -5.25 -0.77 8.23
C TYR A 33 -4.28 -0.88 7.05
N GLU A 34 -4.44 -1.86 6.16
CA GLU A 34 -3.65 -1.97 4.93
C GLU A 34 -3.71 -0.67 4.11
N LEU A 35 -4.92 -0.16 3.85
CA LEU A 35 -5.11 1.05 3.06
C LEU A 35 -4.45 2.26 3.72
N LEU A 36 -4.65 2.45 5.03
CA LEU A 36 -4.07 3.56 5.80
C LEU A 36 -2.53 3.59 5.69
N ILE A 37 -1.88 2.44 5.82
CA ILE A 37 -0.42 2.36 5.71
C ILE A 37 0.04 2.64 4.28
N LEU A 38 -0.66 2.12 3.26
CA LEU A 38 -0.32 2.36 1.85
C LEU A 38 -0.47 3.85 1.47
N GLU A 39 -1.47 4.56 1.99
CA GLU A 39 -1.63 6.01 1.81
C GLU A 39 -0.43 6.78 2.41
N GLY A 40 0.06 6.39 3.59
CA GLY A 40 1.29 6.96 4.16
C GLY A 40 2.53 6.71 3.29
N MET A 41 2.62 5.52 2.69
CA MET A 41 3.70 5.18 1.75
C MET A 41 3.69 6.05 0.49
N GLN A 42 2.54 6.63 0.12
CA GLN A 42 2.38 7.46 -1.07
C GLN A 42 3.10 8.81 -0.98
N ALA A 43 3.38 9.37 0.20
CA ALA A 43 3.89 10.75 0.33
C ALA A 43 5.08 11.06 -0.61
N GLY A 44 4.91 11.98 -1.57
CA GLY A 44 5.93 12.33 -2.57
C GLY A 44 6.07 11.35 -3.75
N LEU A 45 5.12 10.43 -3.94
CA LEU A 45 5.05 9.45 -5.03
C LEU A 45 3.64 9.43 -5.64
N SER A 46 3.50 8.76 -6.80
CA SER A 46 2.19 8.51 -7.38
C SER A 46 1.50 7.33 -6.69
N TRP A 47 0.16 7.35 -6.59
CA TRP A 47 -0.60 6.20 -6.08
C TRP A 47 -0.37 4.94 -6.92
N ASN A 48 -0.26 5.08 -8.24
CA ASN A 48 0.09 3.99 -9.13
C ASN A 48 1.41 3.29 -8.72
N THR A 49 2.43 4.04 -8.27
CA THR A 49 3.68 3.45 -7.76
C THR A 49 3.45 2.56 -6.53
N VAL A 50 2.57 2.99 -5.62
CA VAL A 50 2.22 2.22 -4.41
C VAL A 50 1.40 0.99 -4.79
N LEU A 51 0.38 1.18 -5.63
CA LEU A 51 -0.54 0.12 -6.06
C LEU A 51 0.19 -1.01 -6.81
N GLN A 52 1.13 -0.69 -7.69
CA GLN A 52 2.00 -1.68 -8.36
C GLN A 52 2.85 -2.50 -7.38
N LYS A 53 3.11 -1.97 -6.17
CA LYS A 53 3.90 -2.62 -5.13
C LYS A 53 3.04 -3.26 -4.03
N ARG A 54 1.71 -3.14 -4.09
CA ARG A 54 0.79 -3.54 -3.02
C ARG A 54 0.99 -4.99 -2.57
N ASP A 55 1.12 -5.93 -3.51
CA ASP A 55 1.37 -7.34 -3.16
C ASP A 55 2.75 -7.58 -2.55
N ASN A 56 3.76 -6.78 -2.92
CA ASN A 56 5.07 -6.83 -2.26
C ASN A 56 4.98 -6.28 -0.84
N PHE A 57 4.19 -5.23 -0.62
CA PHE A 57 3.92 -4.73 0.72
C PHE A 57 3.20 -5.77 1.58
N ARG A 58 2.15 -6.41 1.07
CA ARG A 58 1.47 -7.51 1.77
C ARG A 58 2.45 -8.59 2.22
N LYS A 59 3.31 -9.07 1.33
CA LYS A 59 4.34 -10.08 1.68
C LYS A 59 5.36 -9.55 2.68
N ALA A 60 5.82 -8.31 2.52
CA ALA A 60 6.86 -7.72 3.35
C ALA A 60 6.38 -7.43 4.78
N PHE A 61 5.13 -6.99 4.92
CA PHE A 61 4.48 -6.57 6.17
C PHE A 61 3.53 -7.65 6.73
N ASP A 62 3.82 -8.93 6.49
CA ASP A 62 3.07 -10.06 7.07
C ASP A 62 1.53 -9.98 6.86
N ASN A 63 1.12 -9.62 5.65
CA ASN A 63 -0.26 -9.34 5.23
C ASN A 63 -0.96 -8.27 6.09
N PHE A 64 -0.20 -7.27 6.53
CA PHE A 64 -0.69 -6.18 7.37
C PHE A 64 -1.31 -6.67 8.70
N ASP A 65 -0.82 -7.80 9.23
CA ASP A 65 -1.20 -8.26 10.57
C ASP A 65 -0.57 -7.37 11.64
N TYR A 66 -1.35 -6.41 12.14
CA TYR A 66 -0.93 -5.45 13.16
C TYR A 66 -0.38 -6.12 14.43
N ASN A 67 -0.81 -7.34 14.78
CA ASN A 67 -0.30 -8.08 15.94
C ASN A 67 1.15 -8.57 15.74
N LYS A 68 1.56 -8.77 14.49
CA LYS A 68 2.94 -9.11 14.12
C LYS A 68 3.78 -7.85 13.94
N ILE A 69 3.23 -6.84 13.26
CA ILE A 69 3.93 -5.58 12.96
C ILE A 69 4.35 -4.85 14.23
N VAL A 70 3.49 -4.81 15.26
CA VAL A 70 3.82 -4.17 16.55
C VAL A 70 5.06 -4.78 17.24
N ARG A 71 5.46 -6.00 16.84
CA ARG A 71 6.62 -6.71 17.38
C ARG A 71 7.87 -6.56 16.52
N TYR A 72 7.79 -5.81 15.42
CA TYR A 72 8.94 -5.57 14.55
C TYR A 72 10.06 -4.89 15.34
N LYS A 73 11.27 -5.41 15.16
CA LYS A 73 12.50 -4.88 15.74
C LYS A 73 13.39 -4.35 14.62
N GLU A 74 14.48 -3.69 14.99
CA GLU A 74 15.42 -3.06 14.05
C GLU A 74 15.88 -4.02 12.95
N ASN A 75 16.14 -5.29 13.28
CA ASN A 75 16.53 -6.31 12.28
C ASN A 75 15.47 -6.50 11.18
N LYS A 76 14.18 -6.44 11.51
CA LYS A 76 13.10 -6.50 10.51
C LYS A 76 13.08 -5.22 9.68
N ILE A 77 13.30 -4.05 10.28
CA ILE A 77 13.39 -2.78 9.54
C ILE A 77 14.56 -2.81 8.55
N GLU A 78 15.74 -3.29 8.94
CA GLU A 78 16.88 -3.44 8.04
C GLU A 78 16.60 -4.41 6.89
N ASN A 79 15.94 -5.54 7.17
CA ASN A 79 15.52 -6.47 6.14
C ASN A 79 14.54 -5.81 5.14
N LEU A 80 13.60 -5.01 5.63
CA LEU A 80 12.66 -4.26 4.78
C LEU A 80 13.39 -3.20 3.93
N MET A 81 14.41 -2.53 4.50
CA MET A 81 15.24 -1.57 3.77
C MET A 81 16.03 -2.20 2.61
N GLN A 82 16.30 -3.50 2.64
CA GLN A 82 16.92 -4.21 1.52
C GLN A 82 15.92 -4.72 0.47
N ASN A 83 14.61 -4.69 0.78
CA ASN A 83 13.58 -5.21 -0.12
C ASN A 83 13.27 -4.22 -1.26
N LYS A 84 13.77 -4.51 -2.47
CA LYS A 84 13.53 -3.70 -3.69
C LYS A 84 12.06 -3.73 -4.17
N GLY A 85 11.26 -4.69 -3.67
CA GLY A 85 9.85 -4.81 -3.98
C GLY A 85 8.99 -3.68 -3.41
N ILE A 86 9.44 -3.04 -2.32
CA ILE A 86 8.70 -1.96 -1.62
C ILE A 86 9.39 -0.59 -1.78
N ILE A 87 8.85 0.42 -1.12
CA ILE A 87 9.46 1.76 -1.02
C ILE A 87 10.46 1.74 0.15
N ARG A 88 11.75 1.85 -0.17
CA ARG A 88 12.87 1.75 0.79
C ARG A 88 13.15 3.10 1.46
N ASN A 89 12.16 3.63 2.16
CA ASN A 89 12.31 4.85 2.96
C ASN A 89 12.15 4.46 4.44
N ARG A 90 13.19 4.68 5.24
CA ARG A 90 13.22 4.23 6.64
C ARG A 90 12.11 4.87 7.47
N LEU A 91 11.88 6.17 7.33
CA LEU A 91 10.86 6.88 8.10
C LEU A 91 9.45 6.39 7.76
N LYS A 92 9.16 6.12 6.49
CA LYS A 92 7.88 5.53 6.07
C LYS A 92 7.69 4.09 6.55
N ILE A 93 8.76 3.31 6.64
CA ILE A 93 8.69 1.93 7.15
C ILE A 93 8.44 1.91 8.66
N GLN A 94 8.84 2.97 9.38
CA GLN A 94 8.70 3.09 10.84
C GLN A 94 7.47 3.89 11.29
N SER A 95 6.72 4.51 10.37
CA SER A 95 5.48 5.25 10.67
C SER A 95 4.29 4.31 10.88
#